data_AF-A0A9X3S1B6-F1
#
_entry.id   AF-A0A9X3S1B6-F1
#
_cell.length_a   1.000
_cell.length_b   1.000
_cell.length_c   1.000
_cell.angle_alpha   90.00
_cell.angle_beta   90.00
_cell.angle_gamma   90.00
#
_symmetry.space_group_name_H-M   'P 1'
#
loop_
_entity.id
_entity.type
_entity.pdbx_description
1 polymer ?
#
loop_
_entity_poly.entity_id
_entity_poly.type
_entity_poly.pdbx_seq_one_letter_code
_entity_poly.pdbx_strand_id
1 'polypeptide(L)'
;MNRDADGDGFPVPVDCDDGNPAIRPGALEVRGNLVDENCDRRVSPWVAVAAAVTNQWALDGSRTLLRSLVVRLAPKGAKVTLSCRGSSCPFKATKRSTVARDLAPVSFSKLFRRARLRAGTRLTLTITAPETIGRIYTYTTVNGSLPDPRIECRAPGETKGSAC
;
A
#
# COMPACT_ATOMS: atom_id res chain seq x y z
N MET A 1 -47.45 -12.57 -7.04
CA MET A 1 -46.45 -12.91 -8.07
C MET A 1 -45.10 -12.78 -7.42
N ASN A 2 -44.37 -13.89 -7.30
CA ASN A 2 -42.96 -13.83 -6.94
C ASN A 2 -42.22 -13.26 -8.15
N ARG A 3 -41.62 -12.08 -8.00
CA ARG A 3 -40.78 -11.47 -9.04
C ARG A 3 -39.36 -11.86 -8.67
N ASP A 4 -38.98 -13.02 -9.16
CA ASP A 4 -37.64 -13.61 -9.16
C ASP A 4 -37.27 -13.64 -10.65
N ALA A 5 -36.74 -12.53 -11.15
CA ALA A 5 -36.60 -12.31 -12.59
C ALA A 5 -35.33 -12.94 -13.17
N ASP A 6 -34.35 -13.27 -12.32
CA ASP A 6 -33.13 -13.98 -12.71
C ASP A 6 -33.11 -15.46 -12.32
N GLY A 7 -34.06 -15.93 -11.52
CA GLY A 7 -34.29 -17.34 -11.21
C GLY A 7 -33.33 -17.91 -10.17
N ASP A 8 -32.76 -17.07 -9.31
CA ASP A 8 -31.80 -17.50 -8.30
C ASP A 8 -32.42 -17.99 -6.97
N GLY A 9 -33.75 -17.87 -6.87
CA GLY A 9 -34.55 -18.28 -5.72
C GLY A 9 -34.82 -17.17 -4.70
N PHE A 10 -34.37 -15.93 -4.94
CA PHE A 10 -34.58 -14.77 -4.08
C PHE A 10 -35.38 -13.68 -4.80
N PRO A 11 -36.62 -13.42 -4.39
CA PRO A 11 -37.44 -12.38 -5.01
C PRO A 11 -37.20 -10.98 -4.41
N VAL A 12 -37.58 -9.94 -5.14
CA VAL A 12 -37.74 -8.61 -4.52
C VAL A 12 -38.79 -8.62 -3.39
N PRO A 13 -38.61 -7.87 -2.30
CA PRO A 13 -37.58 -6.86 -2.06
C PRO A 13 -36.36 -7.37 -1.26
N VAL A 14 -36.22 -8.69 -1.06
CA VAL A 14 -35.07 -9.22 -0.33
C VAL A 14 -33.84 -9.25 -1.23
N ASP A 15 -34.05 -9.48 -2.53
CA ASP A 15 -33.05 -9.26 -3.56
C ASP A 15 -32.93 -7.76 -3.92
N CYS A 16 -31.69 -7.28 -3.94
CA CYS A 16 -31.31 -5.92 -4.26
C CYS A 16 -31.03 -5.71 -5.76
N ASP A 17 -30.82 -6.77 -6.54
CA ASP A 17 -30.70 -6.74 -8.01
C ASP A 17 -31.26 -8.01 -8.65
N ASP A 18 -32.60 -8.10 -8.70
CA ASP A 18 -33.43 -9.19 -9.28
C ASP A 18 -33.21 -9.45 -10.79
N GLY A 19 -32.28 -8.72 -11.41
CA GLY A 19 -31.83 -8.97 -12.78
C GLY A 19 -30.48 -9.69 -12.87
N ASN A 20 -29.87 -10.04 -11.75
CA ASN A 20 -28.52 -10.58 -11.69
C ASN A 20 -28.38 -11.69 -10.62
N PRO A 21 -28.33 -12.97 -11.03
CA PRO A 21 -28.36 -14.09 -10.10
C PRO A 21 -27.05 -14.26 -9.30
N ALA A 22 -26.06 -13.38 -9.52
CA ALA A 22 -24.84 -13.29 -8.72
C ALA A 22 -24.97 -12.31 -7.55
N ILE A 23 -25.97 -11.43 -7.55
CA ILE A 23 -26.26 -10.45 -6.49
C ILE A 23 -27.53 -10.91 -5.80
N ARG A 24 -27.40 -11.44 -4.58
CA ARG A 24 -28.52 -12.04 -3.84
C ARG A 24 -28.20 -12.23 -2.37
N PRO A 25 -29.21 -12.38 -1.50
CA PRO A 25 -29.01 -12.70 -0.10
C PRO A 25 -28.02 -13.85 0.14
N GLY A 26 -26.91 -13.54 0.81
CA GLY A 26 -25.87 -14.52 1.15
C GLY A 26 -24.85 -14.85 0.06
N ALA A 27 -24.83 -14.11 -1.06
CA ALA A 27 -23.73 -14.17 -2.02
C ALA A 27 -22.38 -13.80 -1.37
N LEU A 28 -21.28 -14.15 -2.05
CA LEU A 28 -19.94 -13.77 -1.59
C LEU A 28 -19.62 -12.35 -2.06
N GLU A 29 -19.34 -11.46 -1.11
CA GLU A 29 -18.84 -10.11 -1.36
C GLU A 29 -17.54 -10.09 -2.17
N VAL A 30 -17.52 -9.29 -3.24
CA VAL A 30 -16.32 -9.06 -4.05
C VAL A 30 -15.54 -7.89 -3.45
N ARG A 31 -14.49 -8.21 -2.69
CA ARG A 31 -13.69 -7.16 -2.04
C ARG A 31 -13.13 -6.15 -3.03
N GLY A 32 -13.35 -4.88 -2.71
CA GLY A 32 -12.76 -3.75 -3.41
C GLY A 32 -13.60 -3.15 -4.55
N ASN A 33 -14.79 -3.68 -4.82
CA ASN A 33 -15.77 -2.97 -5.63
C ASN A 33 -16.76 -2.19 -4.72
N LEU A 34 -17.77 -1.59 -5.33
CA LEU A 34 -18.80 -0.80 -4.64
C LEU A 34 -20.19 -1.45 -4.76
N VAL A 35 -20.22 -2.76 -5.03
CA VAL A 35 -21.45 -3.54 -5.16
C VAL A 35 -21.68 -4.29 -3.86
N ASP A 36 -22.94 -4.34 -3.42
CA ASP A 36 -23.40 -5.16 -2.30
C ASP A 36 -23.92 -6.46 -2.91
N GLU A 37 -23.05 -7.46 -3.05
CA GLU A 37 -23.45 -8.71 -3.70
C GLU A 37 -24.39 -9.52 -2.81
N ASN A 38 -24.30 -9.37 -1.49
CA ASN A 38 -25.02 -10.22 -0.56
C ASN A 38 -26.34 -9.60 -0.04
N CYS A 39 -26.70 -8.41 -0.55
CA CYS A 39 -27.85 -7.60 -0.19
C CYS A 39 -27.99 -7.30 1.31
N ASP A 40 -26.88 -7.21 2.05
CA ASP A 40 -26.87 -6.92 3.50
C ASP A 40 -26.77 -5.41 3.82
N ARG A 41 -26.78 -4.57 2.78
CA ARG A 41 -26.61 -3.11 2.80
C ARG A 41 -25.22 -2.67 3.21
N ARG A 42 -24.21 -3.50 2.97
CA ARG A 42 -22.79 -3.17 3.18
C ARG A 42 -22.02 -3.57 1.93
N VAL A 43 -20.87 -2.92 1.77
CA VAL A 43 -19.90 -3.28 0.74
C VAL A 43 -18.57 -3.58 1.43
N SER A 44 -17.73 -4.37 0.78
CA SER A 44 -16.43 -4.78 1.31
C SER A 44 -15.26 -4.06 0.62
N PRO A 45 -14.99 -2.76 0.90
CA PRO A 45 -13.95 -2.02 0.21
C PRO A 45 -12.54 -2.48 0.63
N TRP A 46 -11.54 -2.17 -0.20
CA TRP A 46 -10.15 -2.34 0.21
C TRP A 46 -9.81 -1.42 1.37
N VAL A 47 -9.14 -1.95 2.39
CA VAL A 47 -8.59 -1.15 3.49
C VAL A 47 -7.13 -0.81 3.22
N ALA A 48 -6.69 0.37 3.65
CA ALA A 48 -5.28 0.74 3.57
C ALA A 48 -4.42 -0.22 4.40
N VAL A 49 -3.25 -0.60 3.88
CA VAL A 49 -2.30 -1.41 4.63
C VAL A 49 -1.93 -0.67 5.93
N ALA A 50 -2.21 -1.31 7.06
CA ALA A 50 -1.82 -0.81 8.36
C ALA A 50 -0.28 -0.86 8.44
N ALA A 51 0.39 0.28 8.25
CA ALA A 51 1.84 0.37 8.35
C ALA A 51 2.28 1.81 8.63
N ALA A 52 3.23 1.95 9.56
CA ALA A 52 3.89 3.22 9.88
C ALA A 52 5.33 3.20 9.35
N VAL A 53 5.74 4.28 8.69
CA VAL A 53 7.12 4.48 8.24
C VAL A 53 7.77 5.53 9.12
N THR A 54 8.80 5.13 9.87
CA THR A 54 9.64 6.04 10.63
C THR A 54 10.96 6.23 9.91
N ASN A 55 11.38 7.48 9.71
CA ASN A 55 12.65 7.83 9.10
C ASN A 55 13.36 8.93 9.90
N GLN A 56 14.68 9.01 9.75
CA GLN A 56 15.49 10.07 10.38
C GLN A 56 16.51 10.58 9.37
N TRP A 57 16.24 11.78 8.85
CA TRP A 57 17.11 12.49 7.93
C TRP A 57 18.01 13.48 8.67
N ALA A 58 19.21 13.71 8.13
CA ALA A 58 20.12 14.75 8.60
C ALA A 58 20.87 15.38 7.42
N LEU A 59 21.37 16.59 7.62
CA LEU A 59 22.26 17.26 6.68
C LEU A 59 23.72 17.09 7.11
N ASP A 60 24.60 16.92 6.12
CA ASP A 60 26.06 16.89 6.23
C ASP A 60 26.61 17.78 5.10
N GLY A 61 26.65 19.08 5.35
CA GLY A 61 26.89 20.10 4.32
C GLY A 61 25.85 20.02 3.20
N SER A 62 26.30 19.85 1.95
CA SER A 62 25.43 19.70 0.78
C SER A 62 24.93 18.26 0.57
N ARG A 63 25.14 17.35 1.52
CA ARG A 63 24.75 15.94 1.45
C ARG A 63 23.63 15.65 2.44
N THR A 64 22.75 14.73 2.06
CA THR A 64 21.69 14.22 2.93
C THR A 64 22.09 12.84 3.46
N LEU A 65 21.92 12.63 4.76
CA LEU A 65 22.14 11.36 5.44
C LEU A 65 20.79 10.76 5.85
N LEU A 66 20.62 9.46 5.60
CA LEU A 66 19.49 8.69 6.11
C LEU A 66 19.96 7.81 7.27
N ARG A 67 19.71 8.23 8.50
CA ARG A 67 20.17 7.54 9.72
C ARG A 67 19.28 6.37 10.08
N SER A 68 17.98 6.52 9.87
CA SER A 68 16.99 5.49 10.16
C SER A 68 15.94 5.42 9.06
N LEU A 69 15.56 4.20 8.67
CA LEU A 69 14.40 3.92 7.85
C LEU A 69 13.82 2.57 8.29
N VAL A 70 12.66 2.62 8.93
CA VAL A 70 12.02 1.45 9.54
C VAL A 70 10.53 1.48 9.24
N VAL A 71 9.99 0.35 8.80
CA VAL A 71 8.56 0.09 8.68
C VAL A 71 8.10 -0.69 9.91
N ARG A 72 6.99 -0.27 10.52
CA ARG A 72 6.38 -0.86 11.71
C ARG A 72 4.89 -1.07 11.48
N LEU A 73 4.27 -1.88 12.35
CA LEU A 73 2.82 -2.13 12.41
C LEU A 73 2.24 -2.85 11.18
N ALA A 74 3.07 -3.28 10.24
CA ALA A 74 2.65 -4.06 9.09
C ALA A 74 2.24 -5.49 9.49
N PRO A 75 1.21 -6.07 8.86
CA PRO A 75 0.80 -7.45 9.14
C PRO A 75 1.83 -8.45 8.62
N LYS A 76 1.80 -9.66 9.17
CA LYS A 76 2.61 -10.79 8.71
C LYS A 76 2.40 -11.02 7.21
N GLY A 77 3.49 -11.28 6.49
CA GLY A 77 3.45 -11.52 5.05
C GLY A 77 3.37 -10.25 4.19
N ALA A 78 3.21 -9.06 4.78
CA ALA A 78 3.33 -7.82 4.04
C ALA A 78 4.72 -7.72 3.38
N LYS A 79 4.74 -7.30 2.12
CA LYS A 79 5.95 -7.12 1.31
C LYS A 79 6.38 -5.66 1.40
N VAL A 80 7.64 -5.45 1.75
CA VAL A 80 8.27 -4.13 1.81
C VAL A 80 9.42 -4.10 0.83
N THR A 81 9.39 -3.17 -0.12
CA THR A 81 10.43 -3.02 -1.13
C THR A 81 11.01 -1.61 -1.10
N LEU A 82 12.32 -1.51 -1.29
CA LEU A 82 13.05 -0.25 -1.30
C LEU A 82 13.92 -0.17 -2.54
N SER A 83 13.71 0.85 -3.35
CA SER A 83 14.58 1.21 -4.47
C SER A 83 15.27 2.55 -4.20
N CYS A 84 16.46 2.69 -4.78
CA CYS A 84 17.22 3.93 -4.77
C CYS A 84 17.64 4.21 -6.20
N ARG A 85 17.38 5.43 -6.69
CA ARG A 85 17.82 5.92 -8.00
C ARG A 85 18.60 7.21 -7.83
N GLY A 86 19.69 7.35 -8.58
CA GLY A 86 20.60 8.49 -8.51
C GLY A 86 22.07 8.07 -8.34
N SER A 87 22.98 8.99 -8.58
CA SER A 87 24.43 8.72 -8.63
C SER A 87 25.06 8.39 -7.28
N SER A 88 24.41 8.73 -6.15
CA SER A 88 24.87 8.41 -4.79
C SER A 88 24.13 7.26 -4.12
N CYS A 89 23.39 6.46 -4.87
CA CYS A 89 22.69 5.33 -4.30
C CYS A 89 23.67 4.28 -3.75
N PRO A 90 23.50 3.84 -2.49
CA PRO A 90 24.40 2.85 -1.88
C PRO A 90 24.16 1.41 -2.38
N PHE A 91 23.14 1.20 -3.20
CA PHE A 91 22.83 -0.08 -3.82
C PHE A 91 22.18 0.13 -5.18
N LYS A 92 22.41 -0.80 -6.10
CA LYS A 92 21.80 -0.80 -7.45
C LYS A 92 20.48 -1.57 -7.50
N ALA A 93 20.44 -2.74 -6.87
CA ALA A 93 19.26 -3.63 -6.90
C ALA A 93 18.23 -3.26 -5.83
N THR A 94 16.94 -3.32 -6.20
CA THR A 94 15.82 -3.15 -5.27
C THR A 94 15.92 -4.16 -4.13
N LYS A 95 15.84 -3.66 -2.90
CA LYS A 95 15.81 -4.47 -1.69
C LYS A 95 14.39 -4.86 -1.37
N ARG A 96 14.17 -6.10 -0.97
CA ARG A 96 12.86 -6.67 -0.66
C ARG A 96 12.94 -7.36 0.69
N SER A 97 11.90 -7.23 1.47
CA SER A 97 11.74 -7.90 2.75
C SER A 97 10.27 -8.24 2.94
N THR A 98 10.03 -9.30 3.69
CA THR A 98 8.69 -9.73 4.08
C THR A 98 8.59 -9.65 5.59
N VAL A 99 7.48 -9.12 6.09
CA VAL A 99 7.22 -9.02 7.52
C VAL A 99 7.05 -10.43 8.10
N ALA A 100 7.95 -10.83 8.98
CA ALA A 100 8.06 -12.21 9.47
C ALA A 100 6.90 -12.64 10.39
N ARG A 101 6.39 -11.71 11.19
CA ARG A 101 5.25 -11.87 12.11
C ARG A 101 4.56 -10.52 12.29
N ASP A 102 3.32 -10.51 12.75
CA ASP A 102 2.55 -9.28 12.88
C ASP A 102 3.30 -8.21 13.67
N LEU A 103 3.25 -6.99 13.11
CA LEU A 103 3.86 -5.77 13.65
C LEU A 103 5.40 -5.81 13.74
N ALA A 104 6.06 -6.87 13.28
CA ALA A 104 7.51 -6.98 13.31
C ALA A 104 8.16 -5.88 12.45
N PRO A 105 9.20 -5.20 12.97
CA PRO A 105 9.83 -4.11 12.25
C PRO A 105 10.67 -4.62 11.08
N VAL A 106 10.61 -3.91 9.95
CA VAL A 106 11.51 -4.08 8.81
C VAL A 106 12.41 -2.85 8.72
N SER A 107 13.72 -3.03 8.91
CA SER A 107 14.70 -1.93 8.88
C SER A 107 15.60 -2.00 7.65
N PHE A 108 15.76 -0.86 6.99
CA PHE A 108 16.71 -0.66 5.90
C PHE A 108 17.90 0.24 6.28
N SER A 109 17.95 0.72 7.53
CA SER A 109 18.93 1.71 8.01
C SER A 109 20.39 1.30 7.73
N LYS A 110 20.72 0.01 7.86
CA LYS A 110 22.08 -0.52 7.63
C LYS A 110 22.59 -0.25 6.21
N LEU A 111 21.71 -0.15 5.21
CA LEU A 111 22.07 0.14 3.82
C LEU A 111 22.63 1.56 3.64
N PHE A 112 22.29 2.47 4.54
CA PHE A 112 22.62 3.89 4.43
C PHE A 112 23.70 4.34 5.42
N ARG A 113 24.23 3.45 6.26
CA ARG A 113 25.19 3.79 7.34
C ARG A 113 26.39 4.62 6.87
N ARG A 114 26.87 4.38 5.64
CA ARG A 114 28.01 5.10 5.02
C ARG A 114 27.59 5.94 3.81
N ALA A 115 26.29 6.01 3.53
CA ALA A 115 25.78 6.69 2.36
C ALA A 115 25.70 8.21 2.60
N ARG A 116 26.23 8.98 1.64
CA ARG A 116 26.08 10.44 1.57
C ARG A 116 25.34 10.78 0.30
N LEU A 117 24.04 11.06 0.41
CA LEU A 117 23.17 11.23 -0.75
C LEU A 117 23.32 12.64 -1.34
N ARG A 118 23.50 12.74 -2.64
CA ARG A 118 23.45 14.00 -3.39
C ARG A 118 22.00 14.42 -3.61
N ALA A 119 21.76 15.71 -3.81
CA ALA A 119 20.47 16.20 -4.31
C ALA A 119 20.05 15.46 -5.59
N GLY A 120 18.76 15.21 -5.74
CA GLY A 120 18.17 14.43 -6.83
C GLY A 120 18.18 12.91 -6.62
N THR A 121 18.74 12.42 -5.50
CA THR A 121 18.62 10.98 -5.16
C THR A 121 17.20 10.67 -4.73
N ARG A 122 16.59 9.67 -5.38
CA ARG A 122 15.22 9.26 -5.14
C ARG A 122 15.18 7.91 -4.46
N LEU A 123 14.58 7.85 -3.26
CA LEU A 123 14.23 6.62 -2.59
C LEU A 123 12.74 6.35 -2.75
N THR A 124 12.39 5.15 -3.19
CA THR A 124 10.99 4.71 -3.26
C THR A 124 10.80 3.47 -2.40
N LEU A 125 9.99 3.60 -1.36
CA LEU A 125 9.62 2.55 -0.42
C LEU A 125 8.16 2.14 -0.65
N THR A 126 7.93 0.90 -1.05
CA THR A 126 6.58 0.36 -1.30
C THR A 126 6.23 -0.69 -0.26
N ILE A 127 5.04 -0.58 0.31
CA ILE A 127 4.47 -1.52 1.29
C ILE A 127 3.16 -2.05 0.71
N THR A 128 3.04 -3.37 0.59
CA THR A 128 1.83 -4.04 0.07
C THR A 128 1.50 -5.25 0.93
N ALA A 129 0.22 -5.48 1.20
CA ALA A 129 -0.28 -6.72 1.79
C ALA A 129 -1.45 -7.27 0.95
N PRO A 130 -1.76 -8.57 1.03
CA PRO A 130 -2.93 -9.13 0.37
C PRO A 130 -4.18 -8.35 0.76
N GLU A 131 -5.07 -8.14 -0.22
CA GLU A 131 -6.39 -7.55 0.02
C GLU A 131 -6.37 -6.16 0.70
N THR A 132 -5.32 -5.37 0.45
CA THR A 132 -5.19 -4.01 1.00
C THR A 132 -4.69 -3.01 -0.04
N ILE A 133 -5.03 -1.74 0.16
CA ILE A 133 -4.42 -0.62 -0.57
C ILE A 133 -2.98 -0.47 -0.07
N GLY A 134 -2.01 -0.68 -0.97
CA GLY A 134 -0.59 -0.50 -0.67
C GLY A 134 -0.21 0.98 -0.54
N ARG A 135 0.92 1.25 0.13
CA ARG A 135 1.48 2.61 0.30
C ARG A 135 2.84 2.71 -0.34
N ILE A 136 3.08 3.79 -1.07
CA ILE A 136 4.33 4.08 -1.76
C ILE A 136 4.84 5.43 -1.26
N TYR A 137 6.02 5.43 -0.64
CA TYR A 137 6.68 6.64 -0.15
C TYR A 137 7.84 6.97 -1.08
N THR A 138 7.82 8.16 -1.66
CA THR A 138 8.91 8.68 -2.48
C THR A 138 9.58 9.85 -1.79
N TYR A 139 10.84 9.67 -1.41
CA TYR A 139 11.70 10.72 -0.87
C TYR A 139 12.68 11.16 -1.94
N THR A 140 12.73 12.46 -2.24
CA THR A 140 13.72 13.02 -3.17
C THR A 140 14.62 13.96 -2.40
N THR A 141 15.90 13.62 -2.28
CA THR A 141 16.86 14.49 -1.60
C THR A 141 17.01 15.80 -2.37
N VAL A 142 17.09 16.89 -1.64
CA VAL A 142 17.19 18.25 -2.17
C VAL A 142 18.39 18.93 -1.53
N ASN A 143 18.95 19.94 -2.21
CA ASN A 143 20.10 20.65 -1.67
C ASN A 143 19.67 21.52 -0.48
N GLY A 144 20.39 21.43 0.63
CA GLY A 144 20.17 22.28 1.81
C GLY A 144 18.89 22.03 2.61
N SER A 145 18.09 21.01 2.28
CA SER A 145 16.84 20.70 3.00
C SER A 145 16.61 19.19 3.13
N LEU A 146 15.81 18.81 4.13
CA LEU A 146 15.41 17.41 4.34
C LEU A 146 14.27 17.04 3.38
N PRO A 147 14.23 15.81 2.87
CA PRO A 147 13.23 15.41 1.91
C PRO A 147 11.86 15.16 2.57
N ASP A 148 10.83 15.85 2.09
CA ASP A 148 9.45 15.51 2.42
C ASP A 148 8.96 14.32 1.58
N PRO A 149 8.23 13.36 2.18
CA PRO A 149 7.69 12.24 1.44
C PRO A 149 6.52 12.68 0.54
N ARG A 150 6.54 12.24 -0.72
CA ARG A 150 5.31 12.07 -1.49
C ARG A 150 4.74 10.69 -1.19
N ILE A 151 3.46 10.62 -0.85
CA ILE A 151 2.80 9.38 -0.46
C ILE A 151 1.71 9.06 -1.49
N GLU A 152 1.79 7.87 -2.06
CA GLU A 152 0.81 7.35 -3.01
C GLU A 152 0.17 6.07 -2.47
N CYS A 153 -1.12 5.91 -2.74
CA CYS A 153 -1.95 4.77 -2.42
C CYS A 153 -2.21 4.00 -3.70
N ARG A 154 -2.13 2.67 -3.65
CA ARG A 154 -2.36 1.82 -4.83
C ARG A 154 -3.17 0.60 -4.46
N ALA A 155 -4.37 0.48 -5.04
CA ALA A 155 -5.22 -0.67 -4.80
C ALA A 155 -4.61 -1.94 -5.45
N PRO A 156 -5.00 -3.13 -4.97
CA PRO A 156 -4.63 -4.39 -5.62
C PRO A 156 -5.01 -4.37 -7.11
N GLY A 157 -4.07 -4.77 -7.99
CA GLY A 157 -4.30 -4.84 -9.44
C GLY A 157 -4.07 -3.53 -10.21
N GLU A 158 -4.02 -2.38 -9.54
CA GLU A 158 -3.77 -1.11 -10.23
C GLU A 158 -2.32 -0.94 -10.67
N THR A 159 -2.14 -0.37 -11.86
CA THR A 159 -0.80 -0.06 -12.42
C THR A 159 -0.30 1.33 -12.00
N LYS A 160 -1.19 2.24 -11.63
CA LYS A 160 -0.88 3.61 -11.16
C LYS A 160 -1.47 3.80 -9.77
N GLY A 161 -0.72 4.46 -8.88
CA GLY A 161 -1.25 4.92 -7.59
C GLY A 161 -1.83 6.33 -7.70
N SER A 162 -2.70 6.67 -6.76
CA SER A 162 -3.20 8.03 -6.52
C SER A 162 -2.56 8.60 -5.26
N ALA A 163 -2.70 9.91 -5.00
CA ALA A 163 -2.26 10.47 -3.72
C ALA A 163 -3.04 9.81 -2.57
N CYS A 164 -2.30 9.37 -1.54
CA CYS A 164 -2.89 9.27 -0.21
C CYS A 164 -2.93 10.69 0.39
#